data_AF-A0A8B8GBH0-F1
#
_entry.id   AF-A0A8B8GBH0-F1
#
_cell.length_a   1.000
_cell.length_b   1.000
_cell.length_c   1.000
_cell.angle_alpha   90.00
_cell.angle_beta   90.00
_cell.angle_gamma   90.00
#
_symmetry.space_group_name_H-M   'P 1'
#
loop_
_entity.id
_entity.type
_entity.pdbx_description
1 polymer ?
#
loop_
_entity_poly.entity_id
_entity_poly.type
_entity_poly.pdbx_seq_one_letter_code
_entity_poly.pdbx_strand_id
1 'polypeptide(L)'
;MKEYPALQKPAGYNLLINDFEFIYPDKINSLFETFPLYKVRILELAKTVSEKLRDNTIKGIFNEYLDSASASKEASAIATFCILPFLFTPASTKRKKGTSSWKPSKIEMKDGFITHIKSYSELQETVSRRKNKYAQLGCTLQPFIIIIGPSINDISQIYVYVDNTYYVLNSIVAAIDCCFKVIHSLNLEYPLECLQVWTFIQKVFF
;
A
#
# COMPACT_ATOMS: atom_id res chain seq x y z
N MET A 1 11.05 -7.36 -16.00
CA MET A 1 12.43 -7.14 -15.49
C MET A 1 13.52 -8.04 -16.09
N LYS A 2 13.23 -9.12 -16.83
CA LYS A 2 14.29 -10.01 -17.39
C LYS A 2 15.29 -9.30 -18.32
N GLU A 3 14.81 -8.32 -19.09
CA GLU A 3 15.64 -7.51 -20.00
C GLU A 3 16.52 -6.49 -19.27
N TYR A 4 16.23 -6.20 -18.00
CA TYR A 4 16.95 -5.22 -17.19
C TYR A 4 17.45 -5.86 -15.88
N PRO A 5 18.51 -6.70 -15.92
CA PRO A 5 19.00 -7.42 -14.75
C PRO A 5 19.42 -6.53 -13.57
N ALA A 6 19.79 -5.27 -13.84
CA ALA A 6 20.11 -4.29 -12.80
C ALA A 6 18.94 -4.03 -11.85
N LEU A 7 17.69 -4.08 -12.36
CA LEU A 7 16.48 -3.90 -11.54
C LEU A 7 16.27 -5.06 -10.56
N GLN A 8 16.80 -6.25 -10.84
CA GLN A 8 16.68 -7.41 -9.93
C GLN A 8 17.65 -7.35 -8.75
N LYS A 9 18.59 -6.40 -8.73
CA LYS A 9 19.51 -6.22 -7.62
C LYS A 9 18.79 -5.56 -6.43
N PRO A 10 19.26 -5.75 -5.18
CA PRO A 10 18.61 -5.16 -4.00
C PRO A 10 18.42 -3.64 -4.07
N ALA A 11 19.36 -2.93 -4.69
CA ALA A 11 19.31 -1.48 -4.91
C ALA A 11 18.71 -1.07 -6.27
N GLY A 12 18.13 -2.02 -7.03
CA GLY A 12 17.61 -1.79 -8.37
C GLY A 12 16.48 -0.76 -8.42
N TYR A 13 15.72 -0.64 -7.34
CA TYR A 13 14.68 0.38 -7.20
C TYR A 13 15.20 1.82 -7.25
N ASN A 14 16.48 2.06 -6.92
CA ASN A 14 17.06 3.40 -7.02
C ASN A 14 17.09 3.92 -8.45
N LEU A 15 17.22 3.03 -9.44
CA LEU A 15 17.13 3.42 -10.85
C LEU A 15 15.72 3.94 -11.18
N LEU A 16 14.70 3.24 -10.67
CA LEU A 16 13.30 3.64 -10.85
C LEU A 16 12.98 4.93 -10.10
N ILE A 17 13.57 5.14 -8.93
CA ILE A 17 13.47 6.42 -8.21
C ILE A 17 14.10 7.53 -9.05
N ASN A 18 15.33 7.36 -9.55
CA ASN A 18 15.99 8.37 -10.39
C ASN A 18 15.16 8.73 -11.63
N ASP A 19 14.52 7.73 -12.27
CA ASP A 19 13.61 7.98 -13.40
C ASP A 19 12.42 8.86 -12.99
N PHE A 20 11.81 8.60 -11.81
CA PHE A 20 10.73 9.43 -11.28
C PHE A 20 11.20 10.86 -11.02
N GLU A 21 12.35 11.01 -10.36
CA GLU A 21 12.90 12.31 -9.97
C GLU A 21 13.27 13.15 -11.21
N PHE A 22 13.71 12.50 -12.29
CA PHE A 22 13.93 13.15 -13.57
C PHE A 22 12.63 13.66 -14.20
N ILE A 23 11.56 12.85 -14.16
CA ILE A 23 10.25 13.22 -14.75
C ILE A 23 9.51 14.26 -13.88
N TYR A 24 9.64 14.17 -12.55
CA TYR A 24 8.92 14.99 -11.57
C TYR A 24 9.88 15.59 -10.51
N PRO A 25 10.76 16.53 -10.89
CA PRO A 25 11.78 17.07 -10.00
C PRO A 25 11.20 17.83 -8.79
N ASP A 26 10.01 18.42 -8.92
CA ASP A 26 9.34 19.12 -7.82
C ASP A 26 8.65 18.17 -6.83
N LYS A 27 8.66 16.86 -7.11
CA LYS A 27 7.89 15.84 -6.37
C LYS A 27 8.75 14.85 -5.59
N ILE A 28 10.05 15.07 -5.55
CA ILE A 28 11.04 14.16 -4.94
C ILE A 28 10.73 13.88 -3.47
N ASN A 29 10.45 14.94 -2.69
CA ASN A 29 10.24 14.85 -1.24
C ASN A 29 8.78 15.02 -0.82
N SER A 30 7.84 15.09 -1.78
CA SER A 30 6.47 15.54 -1.48
C SER A 30 5.79 14.69 -0.40
N LEU A 31 5.89 13.36 -0.44
CA LEU A 31 5.29 12.52 0.59
C LEU A 31 5.90 12.77 1.98
N PHE A 32 7.23 12.92 2.07
CA PHE A 32 7.92 13.13 3.34
C PHE A 32 7.57 14.49 3.98
N GLU A 33 7.33 15.51 3.16
CA GLU A 33 6.94 16.85 3.61
C GLU A 33 5.45 16.95 3.95
N THR A 34 4.58 16.34 3.14
CA THR A 34 3.13 16.48 3.26
C THR A 34 2.51 15.48 4.24
N PHE A 35 3.00 14.24 4.31
CA PHE A 35 2.43 13.21 5.20
C PHE A 35 2.34 13.65 6.66
N PRO A 36 3.39 14.25 7.28
CA PRO A 36 3.31 14.75 8.65
C PRO A 36 2.18 15.78 8.87
N LEU A 37 1.88 16.61 7.86
CA LEU A 37 0.87 17.67 7.94
C LEU A 37 -0.56 17.11 7.96
N TYR A 38 -0.82 16.05 7.18
CA TYR A 38 -2.16 15.46 7.08
C TYR A 38 -2.38 14.28 8.02
N LYS A 39 -1.32 13.65 8.55
CA LYS A 39 -1.41 12.49 9.45
C LYS A 39 -2.40 12.70 10.59
N VAL A 40 -2.32 13.85 11.28
CA VAL A 40 -3.21 14.17 12.40
C VAL A 40 -4.68 14.23 11.94
N ARG A 41 -4.94 14.90 10.81
CA ARG A 41 -6.29 15.02 10.24
C ARG A 41 -6.88 13.68 9.81
N ILE A 42 -6.04 12.78 9.27
CA ILE A 42 -6.44 11.41 8.91
C ILE A 42 -6.86 10.64 10.16
N LEU A 43 -6.08 10.72 11.24
CA LEU A 43 -6.39 10.04 12.50
C LEU A 43 -7.63 10.63 13.19
N GLU A 44 -7.84 11.93 13.15
CA GLU A 44 -9.05 12.58 13.65
C GLU A 44 -10.30 12.12 12.88
N LEU A 45 -10.25 12.16 11.55
CA LEU A 45 -11.33 11.65 10.71
C LEU A 45 -11.61 10.18 11.00
N ALA A 46 -10.54 9.39 11.19
CA ALA A 46 -10.64 7.99 11.51
C ALA A 46 -11.40 7.75 12.82
N LYS A 47 -11.10 8.50 13.89
CA LYS A 47 -11.83 8.42 15.17
C LYS A 47 -13.33 8.66 14.97
N THR A 48 -13.70 9.72 14.24
CA THR A 48 -15.11 10.03 13.94
C THR A 48 -15.80 8.94 13.12
N VAL A 49 -15.09 8.30 12.19
CA VAL A 49 -15.63 7.19 11.40
C VAL A 49 -15.82 5.94 12.27
N SER A 50 -14.89 5.63 13.17
CA SER A 50 -14.95 4.45 14.05
C SER A 50 -16.23 4.44 14.92
N GLU A 51 -16.62 5.59 15.46
CA GLU A 51 -17.84 5.73 16.26
C GLU A 51 -19.11 5.33 15.49
N LYS A 52 -19.11 5.54 14.17
CA LYS A 52 -20.24 5.28 13.26
C LYS A 52 -20.19 3.89 12.62
N LEU A 53 -19.10 3.14 12.78
CA LEU A 53 -18.98 1.79 12.23
C LEU A 53 -19.94 0.83 12.95
N ARG A 54 -20.76 0.15 12.15
CA ARG A 54 -21.73 -0.87 12.62
C ARG A 54 -21.13 -2.27 12.65
N ASP A 55 -20.17 -2.55 11.78
CA ASP A 55 -19.49 -3.84 11.70
C ASP A 55 -18.46 -3.93 12.84
N ASN A 56 -18.74 -4.78 13.83
CA ASN A 56 -17.89 -4.95 15.01
C ASN A 56 -16.50 -5.50 14.69
N THR A 57 -16.38 -6.34 13.65
CA THR A 57 -15.09 -6.89 13.21
C THR A 57 -14.22 -5.81 12.61
N ILE A 58 -14.78 -5.02 11.69
CA ILE A 58 -14.06 -3.89 11.09
C ILE A 58 -13.75 -2.84 12.16
N LYS A 59 -14.68 -2.56 13.06
CA LYS A 59 -14.48 -1.62 14.17
C LYS A 59 -13.35 -2.05 15.10
N GLY A 60 -13.25 -3.35 15.42
CA GLY A 60 -12.16 -3.91 16.20
C GLY A 60 -10.79 -3.67 15.55
N ILE A 61 -10.65 -4.03 14.27
CA ILE A 61 -9.43 -3.80 13.48
C ILE A 61 -9.08 -2.31 13.43
N PHE A 62 -10.09 -1.46 13.21
CA PHE A 62 -9.92 -0.02 13.11
C PHE A 62 -9.42 0.60 14.42
N ASN A 63 -9.96 0.15 15.56
CA ASN A 63 -9.53 0.61 16.88
C ASN A 63 -8.13 0.11 17.23
N GLU A 64 -7.77 -1.13 16.88
CA GLU A 64 -6.41 -1.65 17.05
C GLU A 64 -5.37 -0.75 16.37
N TYR A 65 -5.66 -0.26 15.16
CA TYR A 65 -4.80 0.71 14.49
C TYR A 65 -4.77 2.07 15.20
N LEU A 66 -5.92 2.58 15.66
CA LEU A 66 -5.96 3.85 16.40
C LEU A 66 -5.15 3.80 17.70
N ASP A 67 -5.22 2.69 18.43
CA ASP A 67 -4.47 2.50 19.67
C ASP A 67 -2.96 2.43 19.38
N SER A 68 -2.58 1.66 18.35
CA SER A 68 -1.19 1.53 17.89
C SER A 68 -0.63 2.83 17.30
N ALA A 69 -1.49 3.77 16.89
CA ALA A 69 -1.08 5.08 16.43
C ALA A 69 -0.37 5.92 17.51
N SER A 70 -0.42 5.49 18.78
CA SER A 70 0.22 6.16 19.92
C SER A 70 1.54 5.51 20.35
N ALA A 71 1.98 4.40 19.73
CA ALA A 71 3.12 3.62 20.19
C ALA A 71 4.49 4.21 19.82
N SER A 72 4.87 4.14 18.54
CA SER A 72 6.14 4.68 18.02
C SER A 72 5.91 5.53 16.77
N LYS A 73 6.90 6.33 16.34
CA LYS A 73 6.76 7.14 15.11
C LYS A 73 6.42 6.28 13.90
N GLU A 74 7.08 5.13 13.78
CA GLU A 74 6.91 4.18 12.69
C GLU A 74 5.59 3.41 12.81
N ALA A 75 5.30 2.81 13.96
CA ALA A 75 4.01 2.13 14.21
C ALA A 75 2.84 3.08 13.96
N SER A 76 2.99 4.36 14.33
CA SER A 76 2.01 5.40 14.09
C SER A 76 1.83 5.74 12.61
N ALA A 77 2.91 5.73 11.82
CA ALA A 77 2.80 5.88 10.38
C ALA A 77 2.11 4.65 9.75
N ILE A 78 2.51 3.44 10.15
CA ILE A 78 1.93 2.18 9.67
C ILE A 78 0.44 2.13 9.96
N ALA A 79 0.04 2.41 11.20
CA ALA A 79 -1.35 2.49 11.61
C ALA A 79 -2.14 3.50 10.76
N THR A 80 -1.59 4.70 10.56
CA THR A 80 -2.26 5.74 9.76
C THR A 80 -2.53 5.27 8.33
N PHE A 81 -1.55 4.65 7.68
CA PHE A 81 -1.70 4.15 6.31
C PHE A 81 -2.58 2.89 6.22
N CYS A 82 -2.56 2.01 7.22
CA CYS A 82 -3.46 0.86 7.31
C CYS A 82 -4.91 1.26 7.56
N ILE A 83 -5.17 2.37 8.26
CA ILE A 83 -6.51 2.94 8.47
C ILE A 83 -7.08 3.55 7.19
N LEU A 84 -6.23 4.20 6.39
CA LEU A 84 -6.65 5.02 5.24
C LEU A 84 -7.63 4.29 4.29
N PRO A 85 -7.42 3.02 3.88
CA PRO A 85 -8.38 2.27 3.06
C PRO A 85 -9.80 2.18 3.63
N PHE A 86 -9.95 2.13 4.95
CA PHE A 86 -11.25 2.01 5.60
C PHE A 86 -12.08 3.30 5.56
N LEU A 87 -11.44 4.44 5.29
CA LEU A 87 -12.10 5.74 5.12
C LEU A 87 -12.82 5.87 3.77
N PHE A 88 -12.53 4.98 2.82
CA PHE A 88 -13.16 4.94 1.52
C PHE A 88 -14.33 3.95 1.47
N THR A 89 -15.25 4.22 0.56
CA THR A 89 -16.32 3.28 0.22
C THR A 89 -15.86 2.41 -0.94
N PRO A 90 -15.84 1.07 -0.80
CA PRO A 90 -15.39 0.22 -1.88
C PRO A 90 -16.17 0.46 -3.17
N ALA A 91 -15.47 0.73 -4.26
CA ALA A 91 -16.07 0.93 -5.57
C ALA A 91 -16.08 -0.36 -6.39
N SER A 92 -17.11 -0.54 -7.23
CA SER A 92 -17.14 -1.64 -8.18
C SER A 92 -16.08 -1.43 -9.26
N THR A 93 -15.25 -2.44 -9.48
CA THR A 93 -14.25 -2.47 -10.55
C THR A 93 -14.92 -3.07 -11.79
N LYS A 94 -15.02 -2.27 -12.86
CA LYS A 94 -15.56 -2.74 -14.14
C LYS A 94 -14.53 -3.69 -14.75
N ARG A 95 -14.93 -4.94 -15.01
CA ARG A 95 -14.09 -5.91 -15.72
C ARG A 95 -14.30 -5.80 -17.23
N LYS A 96 -13.42 -6.47 -18.00
CA LYS A 96 -13.61 -6.65 -19.45
C LYS A 96 -14.99 -7.25 -19.75
N LYS A 97 -15.57 -6.83 -20.88
CA LYS A 97 -16.92 -7.20 -21.34
C LYS A 97 -17.11 -8.73 -21.25
N GLY A 98 -18.10 -9.19 -20.48
CA GLY A 98 -18.42 -10.62 -20.29
C GLY A 98 -18.00 -11.24 -18.94
N THR A 99 -17.33 -10.50 -18.06
CA THR A 99 -17.01 -10.97 -16.70
C THR A 99 -17.76 -10.17 -15.64
N SER A 100 -18.21 -10.84 -14.56
CA SER A 100 -18.98 -10.22 -13.48
C SER A 100 -18.18 -9.11 -12.80
N SER A 101 -18.83 -7.98 -12.51
CA SER A 101 -18.21 -6.87 -11.78
C SER A 101 -17.74 -7.34 -10.40
N TRP A 102 -16.53 -6.95 -10.00
CA TRP A 102 -16.02 -7.25 -8.67
C TRP A 102 -15.95 -5.99 -7.82
N LYS A 103 -16.45 -6.08 -6.60
CA LYS A 103 -16.36 -5.02 -5.59
C LYS A 103 -15.46 -5.54 -4.47
N PRO A 104 -14.26 -4.97 -4.25
CA PRO A 104 -13.41 -5.39 -3.15
C PRO A 104 -14.10 -5.13 -1.80
N SER A 105 -13.85 -5.98 -0.80
CA SER A 105 -14.21 -5.67 0.59
C SER A 105 -13.24 -4.64 1.19
N LYS A 106 -13.61 -4.00 2.31
CA LYS A 106 -12.68 -3.07 3.01
C LYS A 106 -11.36 -3.74 3.40
N ILE A 107 -11.42 -5.02 3.79
CA ILE A 107 -10.22 -5.82 4.11
C ILE A 107 -9.37 -6.03 2.85
N GLU A 108 -10.01 -6.36 1.72
CA GLU A 108 -9.29 -6.48 0.44
C GLU A 108 -8.66 -5.15 -0.02
N MET A 109 -9.33 -4.01 0.21
CA MET A 109 -8.74 -2.69 -0.05
C MET A 109 -7.50 -2.46 0.83
N LYS A 110 -7.59 -2.81 2.12
CA LYS A 110 -6.48 -2.69 3.07
C LYS A 110 -5.31 -3.56 2.68
N ASP A 111 -5.52 -4.86 2.50
CA ASP A 111 -4.48 -5.80 2.09
C ASP A 111 -3.93 -5.48 0.70
N GLY A 112 -4.79 -4.92 -0.17
CA GLY A 112 -4.43 -4.38 -1.47
C GLY A 112 -3.39 -3.27 -1.39
N PHE A 113 -3.60 -2.32 -0.49
CA PHE A 113 -2.70 -1.19 -0.28
C PHE A 113 -1.43 -1.61 0.47
N ILE A 114 -1.59 -2.21 1.65
CA ILE A 114 -0.50 -2.72 2.50
C ILE A 114 -0.89 -4.13 2.98
N THR A 115 -0.16 -5.12 2.47
CA THR A 115 -0.30 -6.51 2.91
C THR A 115 0.52 -6.72 4.17
N HIS A 116 -0.13 -7.05 5.28
CA HIS A 116 0.55 -7.40 6.54
C HIS A 116 0.53 -8.92 6.72
N ILE A 117 1.72 -9.51 6.90
CA ILE A 117 1.88 -10.92 7.24
C ILE A 117 2.61 -11.04 8.58
N LYS A 118 2.28 -12.07 9.37
CA LYS A 118 2.82 -12.18 10.74
C LYS A 118 4.24 -12.72 10.77
N SER A 119 4.59 -13.52 9.77
CA SER A 119 5.84 -14.25 9.72
C SER A 119 6.34 -14.42 8.29
N TYR A 120 7.66 -14.65 8.14
CA TYR A 120 8.27 -14.85 6.82
C TYR A 120 7.77 -16.12 6.11
N SER A 121 7.31 -17.14 6.86
CA SER A 121 6.78 -18.38 6.28
C SER A 121 5.52 -18.15 5.43
N GLU A 122 4.75 -17.10 5.71
CA GLU A 122 3.54 -16.75 4.95
C GLU A 122 3.85 -15.99 3.65
N LEU A 123 5.08 -15.54 3.43
CA LEU A 123 5.42 -14.62 2.35
C LEU A 123 5.19 -15.22 0.96
N GLN A 124 5.71 -16.43 0.72
CA GLN A 124 5.60 -17.09 -0.59
C GLN A 124 4.16 -17.44 -0.93
N GLU A 125 3.40 -17.94 0.05
CA GLU A 125 1.98 -18.25 -0.13
C GLU A 125 1.18 -16.98 -0.42
N THR A 126 1.43 -15.90 0.32
CA THR A 126 0.72 -14.62 0.15
C THR A 126 0.95 -14.03 -1.23
N VAL A 127 2.19 -14.00 -1.71
CA VAL A 127 2.52 -13.50 -3.06
C VAL A 127 1.90 -14.39 -4.14
N SER A 128 1.95 -15.71 -3.97
CA SER A 128 1.37 -16.67 -4.93
C SER A 128 -0.15 -16.52 -5.01
N ARG A 129 -0.83 -16.38 -3.87
CA ARG A 129 -2.28 -16.12 -3.79
C ARG A 129 -2.64 -14.83 -4.52
N ARG A 130 -1.85 -13.77 -4.33
CA ARG A 130 -2.09 -12.47 -4.99
C ARG A 130 -1.90 -12.56 -6.51
N LYS A 131 -0.84 -13.22 -6.98
CA LYS A 131 -0.63 -13.50 -8.41
C LYS A 131 -1.80 -14.27 -9.03
N ASN A 132 -2.23 -15.33 -8.38
CA ASN A 132 -3.34 -16.16 -8.85
C ASN A 132 -4.64 -15.35 -8.93
N LYS A 133 -4.92 -14.51 -7.93
CA LYS A 133 -6.07 -13.60 -7.95
C LYS A 133 -6.01 -12.64 -9.15
N TYR A 134 -4.88 -11.99 -9.40
CA TYR A 134 -4.73 -11.08 -10.54
C TYR A 134 -4.84 -11.81 -11.89
N ALA A 135 -4.28 -13.02 -12.00
CA ALA A 135 -4.42 -13.86 -13.18
C ALA A 135 -5.89 -14.24 -13.45
N GLN A 136 -6.65 -14.62 -12.41
CA GLN A 136 -8.09 -14.89 -12.51
C GLN A 136 -8.91 -13.65 -12.90
N LEU A 137 -8.46 -12.46 -12.48
CA LEU A 137 -9.05 -11.18 -12.87
C LEU A 137 -8.64 -10.74 -14.29
N GLY A 138 -7.71 -11.46 -14.95
CA GLY A 138 -7.18 -11.08 -16.26
C GLY A 138 -6.42 -9.74 -16.24
N CYS A 139 -5.82 -9.40 -15.11
CA CYS A 139 -5.13 -8.14 -14.85
C CYS A 139 -3.66 -8.38 -14.53
N THR A 140 -2.81 -7.42 -14.89
CA THR A 140 -1.39 -7.45 -14.51
C THR A 140 -1.24 -7.14 -13.02
N LEU A 141 -0.43 -7.94 -12.32
CA LEU A 141 -0.10 -7.67 -10.92
C LEU A 141 0.74 -6.39 -10.84
N GLN A 142 0.22 -5.40 -10.12
CA GLN A 142 0.89 -4.13 -9.90
C GLN A 142 1.83 -4.20 -8.68
N PRO A 143 2.81 -3.28 -8.57
CA PRO A 143 3.64 -3.15 -7.38
C PRO A 143 2.79 -3.02 -6.10
N PHE A 144 3.23 -3.66 -5.02
CA PHE A 144 2.53 -3.58 -3.75
C PHE A 144 3.47 -3.71 -2.55
N ILE A 145 3.00 -3.23 -1.40
CA ILE A 145 3.77 -3.16 -0.16
C ILE A 145 3.43 -4.37 0.70
N ILE A 146 4.47 -4.99 1.26
CA ILE A 146 4.37 -6.09 2.23
C ILE A 146 5.10 -5.68 3.49
N ILE A 147 4.40 -5.74 4.63
CA ILE A 147 5.02 -5.59 5.96
C ILE A 147 4.99 -6.93 6.67
N ILE A 148 6.09 -7.29 7.32
CA ILE A 148 6.25 -8.55 8.05
C ILE A 148 6.48 -8.24 9.52
N GLY A 149 5.72 -8.88 10.40
CA GLY A 149 5.95 -8.83 11.84
C GLY A 149 4.72 -9.28 12.62
N PRO A 150 4.89 -9.75 13.88
CA PRO A 150 3.79 -10.32 14.66
C PRO A 150 2.64 -9.32 14.90
N SER A 151 2.94 -8.02 14.93
CA SER A 151 1.96 -6.94 15.04
C SER A 151 2.44 -5.68 14.33
N ILE A 152 1.56 -4.71 14.11
CA ILE A 152 1.92 -3.40 13.56
C ILE A 152 2.88 -2.58 14.45
N ASN A 153 2.97 -2.91 15.74
CA ASN A 153 3.90 -2.28 16.67
C ASN A 153 5.29 -2.91 16.62
N ASP A 154 5.40 -4.09 16.01
CA ASP A 154 6.62 -4.88 15.91
C ASP A 154 6.75 -5.43 14.48
N ILE A 155 7.20 -4.55 13.58
CA ILE A 155 7.44 -4.88 12.17
C ILE A 155 8.93 -5.09 11.97
N SER A 156 9.29 -6.29 11.53
CA SER A 156 10.66 -6.70 11.27
C SER A 156 11.15 -6.24 9.89
N GLN A 157 10.31 -6.39 8.87
CA GLN A 157 10.68 -6.08 7.48
C GLN A 157 9.55 -5.38 6.71
N ILE A 158 9.95 -4.45 5.84
CA ILE A 158 9.07 -3.75 4.91
C ILE A 158 9.62 -3.93 3.51
N TYR A 159 8.78 -4.43 2.61
CA TYR A 159 9.10 -4.68 1.22
C TYR A 159 8.20 -3.89 0.28
N VAL A 160 8.77 -3.43 -0.83
CA VAL A 160 8.03 -3.15 -2.06
C VAL A 160 8.29 -4.30 -3.04
N TYR A 161 7.23 -5.01 -3.39
CA TYR A 161 7.31 -6.11 -4.35
C TYR A 161 7.07 -5.58 -5.77
N VAL A 162 8.00 -5.87 -6.69
CA VAL A 162 7.94 -5.45 -8.10
C VAL A 162 8.43 -6.58 -8.99
N ASP A 163 7.56 -7.13 -9.84
CA ASP A 163 7.89 -8.18 -10.84
C ASP A 163 8.87 -9.27 -10.32
N ASN A 164 8.49 -9.96 -9.23
CA ASN A 164 9.30 -11.01 -8.57
C ASN A 164 10.54 -10.54 -7.81
N THR A 165 10.75 -9.25 -7.69
CA THR A 165 11.82 -8.65 -6.89
C THR A 165 11.25 -8.05 -5.61
N TYR A 166 11.97 -8.21 -4.50
CA TYR A 166 11.63 -7.62 -3.21
C TYR A 166 12.64 -6.53 -2.89
N TYR A 167 12.20 -5.29 -2.85
CA TYR A 167 13.05 -4.17 -2.41
C TYR A 167 12.81 -3.93 -0.92
N VAL A 168 13.89 -3.90 -0.14
CA VAL A 168 13.86 -3.68 1.31
C VAL A 168 13.86 -2.18 1.59
N LEU A 169 12.92 -1.72 2.41
CA LEU A 169 12.80 -0.32 2.82
C LEU A 169 12.88 -0.21 4.35
N ASN A 170 13.33 0.96 4.81
CA ASN A 170 13.61 1.22 6.23
C ASN A 170 12.42 1.82 6.99
N SER A 171 11.36 2.24 6.29
CA SER A 171 10.12 2.76 6.87
C SER A 171 8.95 2.60 5.92
N ILE A 172 7.73 2.65 6.45
CA ILE A 172 6.50 2.56 5.67
C ILE A 172 6.30 3.78 4.78
N VAL A 173 6.72 4.96 5.25
CA VAL A 173 6.66 6.19 4.45
C VAL A 173 7.56 6.03 3.23
N ALA A 174 8.78 5.51 3.41
CA ALA A 174 9.69 5.23 2.31
C ALA A 174 9.16 4.13 1.38
N ALA A 175 8.46 3.13 1.90
CA ALA A 175 7.85 2.08 1.07
C ALA A 175 6.69 2.61 0.22
N ILE A 176 5.86 3.50 0.76
CA ILE A 176 4.77 4.13 0.00
C ILE A 176 5.33 5.08 -1.06
N ASP A 177 6.33 5.90 -0.70
CA ASP A 177 7.04 6.77 -1.64
C ASP A 177 7.66 5.95 -2.78
N CYS A 178 8.47 4.94 -2.45
CA CYS A 178 9.11 4.06 -3.42
C CYS A 178 8.07 3.35 -4.30
N CYS A 179 7.03 2.76 -3.73
CA CYS A 179 5.99 2.07 -4.51
C CYS A 179 5.26 3.04 -5.45
N PHE A 180 4.93 4.25 -4.99
CA PHE A 180 4.32 5.29 -5.83
C PHE A 180 5.23 5.69 -6.99
N LYS A 181 6.49 6.00 -6.70
CA LYS A 181 7.50 6.38 -7.70
C LYS A 181 7.70 5.28 -8.73
N VAL A 182 7.83 4.02 -8.30
CA VAL A 182 7.95 2.85 -9.20
C VAL A 182 6.75 2.74 -10.13
N ILE A 183 5.52 2.91 -9.63
CA ILE A 183 4.31 2.86 -10.46
C ILE A 183 4.38 3.93 -11.56
N HIS A 184 4.80 5.16 -11.22
CA HIS A 184 4.88 6.26 -12.19
C HIS A 184 6.05 6.14 -13.15
N SER A 185 7.25 5.76 -12.71
CA SER A 185 8.42 5.57 -13.57
C SER A 185 8.22 4.51 -14.63
N LEU A 186 7.50 3.44 -14.27
CA LEU A 186 7.17 2.34 -15.18
C LEU A 186 5.85 2.56 -15.94
N ASN A 187 5.19 3.72 -15.76
CA ASN A 187 3.90 4.06 -16.35
C ASN A 187 2.84 2.95 -16.15
N LEU A 188 2.73 2.48 -14.90
CA LEU A 188 1.84 1.39 -14.50
C LEU A 188 0.49 1.92 -14.01
N GLU A 189 -0.50 1.03 -13.97
CA GLU A 189 -1.80 1.31 -13.36
C GLU A 189 -1.75 1.04 -11.84
N TYR A 190 -2.65 1.66 -11.09
CA TYR A 190 -2.81 1.34 -9.67
C TYR A 190 -3.51 -0.02 -9.45
N PRO A 191 -3.20 -0.73 -8.35
CA PRO A 191 -3.93 -1.93 -7.95
C PRO A 191 -5.44 -1.67 -7.84
N LEU A 192 -6.25 -2.53 -8.48
CA LEU A 192 -7.69 -2.32 -8.63
C LEU A 192 -8.43 -2.24 -7.29
N GLU A 193 -8.06 -3.10 -6.34
CA GLU A 193 -8.66 -3.14 -5.00
C GLU A 193 -8.47 -1.85 -4.21
N CYS A 194 -7.38 -1.11 -4.41
CA CYS A 194 -7.06 0.09 -3.64
C CYS A 194 -6.83 1.32 -4.52
N LEU A 195 -7.40 1.33 -5.73
CA LEU A 195 -7.30 2.44 -6.69
C LEU A 195 -7.63 3.79 -6.06
N GLN A 196 -8.71 3.86 -5.28
CA GLN A 196 -9.12 5.09 -4.59
C GLN A 196 -8.09 5.58 -3.57
N VAL A 197 -7.45 4.63 -2.87
CA VAL A 197 -6.42 4.93 -1.87
C VAL A 197 -5.21 5.53 -2.56
N TRP A 198 -4.70 4.88 -3.61
CA TRP A 198 -3.58 5.42 -4.40
C TRP A 198 -3.90 6.74 -5.10
N THR A 199 -5.13 6.92 -5.59
CA THR A 199 -5.58 8.20 -6.16
C THR A 199 -5.57 9.30 -5.10
N PHE A 200 -5.96 9.00 -3.86
CA PHE A 200 -5.84 9.94 -2.74
C PHE A 200 -4.36 10.24 -2.45
N ILE A 201 -3.50 9.21 -2.40
CA ILE A 201 -2.05 9.41 -2.20
C ILE A 201 -1.51 10.38 -3.26
N GLN A 202 -1.84 10.13 -4.53
CA GLN A 202 -1.41 10.97 -5.65
C GLN A 202 -1.86 12.42 -5.51
N LYS A 203 -3.12 12.67 -5.12
CA LYS A 203 -3.71 14.03 -5.15
C LYS A 203 -3.40 14.87 -3.92
N VAL A 204 -3.11 14.22 -2.79
CA VAL A 204 -2.93 14.89 -1.49
C VAL A 204 -1.47 14.98 -1.10
N PHE A 205 -0.66 13.98 -1.46
CA PHE A 205 0.73 13.92 -1.02
C PHE A 205 1.77 14.18 -2.12
N PHE A 206 1.36 14.14 -3.39
CA PHE A 206 2.19 14.46 -4.56
C PHE A 206 1.47 15.51 -5.41
#